data_AF-A0A6G0XLK8-F1
#
_entry.id   AF-A0A6G0XLK8-F1
#
_cell.length_a   1.000
_cell.length_b   1.000
_cell.length_c   1.000
_cell.angle_alpha   90.00
_cell.angle_beta   90.00
_cell.angle_gamma   90.00
#
_symmetry.space_group_name_H-M   'P 1'
#
loop_
_entity.id
_entity.type
_entity.pdbx_description
1 polymer ?
#
loop_
_entity_poly.entity_id
_entity_poly.type
_entity_poly.pdbx_seq_one_letter_code
_entity_poly.pdbx_strand_id
1 'polypeptide(L)'
;MSDYDFLSIICAAEVAGELDDSTSHAAKTTRKYWVHPLNQKRDEEDLFENFYSSIRKYPNKFFEYYRMSITSFDELLETMRPHLTKQHTNMRNPICVDQRLTITIR
;
A
#
# COMPACT_ATOMS: atom_id res chain seq x y z
N MET A 1 33.61 -45.89 0.18
CA MET A 1 32.35 -45.17 0.41
C MET A 1 31.75 -44.91 -0.95
N SER A 2 30.55 -45.43 -1.25
CA SER A 2 29.89 -45.11 -2.53
C SER A 2 29.28 -43.71 -2.44
N ASP A 3 29.13 -42.99 -3.56
CA ASP A 3 28.52 -41.65 -3.56
C ASP A 3 27.09 -41.65 -2.98
N TYR A 4 26.41 -42.81 -3.04
CA TYR A 4 25.08 -43.03 -2.47
C TYR A 4 25.05 -43.10 -0.93
N ASP A 5 26.13 -43.58 -0.32
CA ASP A 5 26.27 -43.62 1.15
C ASP A 5 26.33 -42.20 1.73
N PHE A 6 27.03 -41.30 1.04
CA PHE A 6 27.19 -39.93 1.47
C PHE A 6 25.87 -39.15 1.37
N LEU A 7 25.11 -39.35 0.29
CA LEU A 7 23.80 -38.74 0.10
C LEU A 7 22.78 -39.23 1.14
N SER A 8 22.82 -40.51 1.48
CA SER A 8 22.01 -41.09 2.56
C SER A 8 22.28 -40.43 3.90
N ILE A 9 23.55 -40.16 4.22
CA ILE A 9 23.96 -39.51 5.47
C ILE A 9 23.48 -38.05 5.50
N ILE A 10 23.61 -37.32 4.40
CA ILE A 10 23.12 -35.94 4.29
C ILE A 10 21.60 -35.88 4.48
N CYS A 11 20.84 -36.74 3.78
CA CYS A 11 19.38 -36.77 3.92
C CYS A 11 18.95 -37.14 5.35
N ALA A 12 19.65 -38.07 6.00
CA ALA A 12 19.35 -38.42 7.39
C ALA A 12 19.63 -37.25 8.34
N ALA A 13 20.73 -36.53 8.16
CA ALA A 13 21.09 -35.36 8.97
C ALA A 13 20.12 -34.17 8.76
N GLU A 14 19.63 -33.97 7.54
CA GLU A 14 18.62 -32.94 7.23
C GLU A 14 17.27 -33.27 7.88
N VAL A 15 16.81 -34.52 7.79
CA VAL A 15 15.57 -34.99 8.44
C VAL A 15 15.67 -34.94 9.96
N ALA A 16 16.85 -35.21 10.52
CA ALA A 16 17.12 -35.09 11.95
C ALA A 16 17.24 -33.63 12.43
N GLY A 17 17.25 -32.66 11.51
CA GLY A 17 17.42 -31.24 11.81
C GLY A 17 18.81 -30.89 12.37
N GLU A 18 19.80 -31.76 12.15
CA GLU A 18 21.18 -31.57 12.61
C GLU A 18 21.96 -30.62 11.71
N LEU A 19 21.50 -30.46 10.47
CA LEU A 19 21.94 -29.39 9.60
C LEU A 19 21.20 -28.13 10.03
N ASP A 20 21.83 -27.36 10.92
CA ASP A 20 21.37 -26.01 11.25
C ASP A 20 21.34 -25.20 9.95
N ASP A 21 20.18 -24.59 9.65
CA ASP A 21 20.00 -23.55 8.63
C ASP A 21 20.75 -22.28 9.07
N SER A 22 22.06 -22.42 9.31
CA SER A 22 23.02 -21.35 9.53
C SER A 22 23.31 -20.58 8.23
N THR A 23 22.43 -20.71 7.23
CA THR A 23 22.25 -19.64 6.26
C THR A 23 21.87 -18.42 7.09
N SER A 24 22.74 -17.43 7.13
CA SER A 24 22.56 -16.13 7.76
C SER A 24 21.27 -15.45 7.26
N HIS A 25 20.11 -15.91 7.72
CA HIS A 25 18.85 -15.23 7.60
C HIS A 25 18.93 -14.09 8.58
N ALA A 26 19.43 -12.94 8.11
CA ALA A 26 19.35 -11.67 8.82
C ALA A 26 17.99 -11.62 9.52
N ALA A 27 17.99 -11.58 10.85
CA ALA A 27 16.80 -11.72 11.67
C ALA A 27 15.69 -10.84 11.09
N LYS A 28 14.62 -11.47 10.58
CA LYS A 28 13.54 -10.75 9.91
C LYS A 28 13.00 -9.71 10.88
N THR A 29 13.20 -8.43 10.59
CA THR A 29 12.67 -7.36 11.41
C THR A 29 11.15 -7.49 11.43
N THR A 30 10.60 -7.79 12.61
CA THR A 30 9.16 -7.88 12.79
C THR A 30 8.57 -6.49 12.59
N ARG A 31 7.73 -6.34 11.57
CA ARG A 31 7.00 -5.10 11.30
C ARG A 31 6.17 -4.73 12.55
N LYS A 32 6.47 -3.59 13.18
CA LYS A 32 5.78 -3.12 14.39
C LYS A 32 4.28 -2.89 14.18
N TYR A 33 3.89 -2.41 13.00
CA TYR A 33 2.49 -2.14 12.65
C TYR A 33 2.19 -2.53 11.20
N TRP A 34 1.14 -3.34 10.98
CA TRP A 34 0.58 -3.56 9.64
C TRP A 34 -0.06 -2.27 9.06
N VAL A 35 -0.81 -1.56 9.90
CA VAL A 35 -1.32 -0.20 9.66
C VAL A 35 -0.96 0.64 10.88
N HIS A 36 -0.30 1.77 10.67
CA HIS A 36 0.09 2.67 11.76
C HIS A 36 -1.15 3.28 12.44
N PRO A 37 -1.16 3.47 13.78
CA PRO A 37 -2.32 4.04 14.50
C PRO A 37 -2.83 5.37 13.95
N LEU A 38 -1.93 6.23 13.44
CA LEU A 38 -2.31 7.48 12.76
C LEU A 38 -3.25 7.28 11.57
N ASN A 39 -3.13 6.15 10.87
CA ASN A 39 -3.93 5.83 9.69
C ASN A 39 -5.21 5.05 10.04
N GLN A 40 -5.39 4.63 11.29
CA GLN A 40 -6.59 3.92 11.73
C GLN A 40 -7.82 4.84 11.75
N LYS A 41 -7.63 6.09 12.15
CA LYS A 41 -8.70 7.09 12.24
C LYS A 41 -9.10 7.72 10.89
N ARG A 42 -8.43 7.34 9.80
CA ARG A 42 -8.66 7.93 8.47
C ARG A 42 -10.13 7.85 8.05
N ASP A 43 -10.77 6.71 8.30
CA ASP A 43 -12.16 6.48 7.92
C ASP A 43 -13.16 7.12 8.91
N GLU A 44 -12.71 7.57 10.09
CA GLU A 44 -13.56 8.23 11.10
C GLU A 44 -13.57 9.75 10.94
N GLU A 45 -12.44 10.34 10.53
CA GLU A 45 -12.26 11.79 10.56
C GLU A 45 -12.75 12.51 9.28
N ASP A 46 -13.02 11.78 8.18
CA ASP A 46 -13.51 12.29 6.89
C ASP A 46 -12.81 13.58 6.40
N LEU A 47 -11.55 13.76 6.80
CA LEU A 47 -10.80 15.02 6.61
C LEU A 47 -10.71 15.39 5.13
N PHE A 48 -10.49 14.39 4.29
CA PHE A 48 -10.39 14.60 2.85
C PHE A 48 -11.72 15.02 2.26
N GLU A 49 -12.83 14.34 2.57
CA GLU A 49 -14.14 14.68 2.00
C GLU A 49 -14.60 16.07 2.43
N ASN A 50 -14.39 16.42 3.70
CA ASN A 50 -14.66 17.76 4.22
C ASN A 50 -13.84 18.82 3.50
N PHE A 51 -12.54 18.59 3.32
CA PHE A 51 -11.66 19.49 2.58
C PHE A 51 -12.09 19.60 1.11
N TYR A 52 -12.27 18.47 0.42
CA TYR A 52 -12.54 18.37 -1.01
C TYR A 52 -13.86 19.01 -1.39
N SER A 53 -14.93 18.75 -0.63
CA SER A 53 -16.22 19.41 -0.79
C SER A 53 -16.15 20.91 -0.50
N SER A 54 -15.27 21.34 0.41
CA SER A 54 -15.08 22.75 0.74
C SER A 54 -14.31 23.51 -0.36
N ILE A 55 -13.18 23.01 -0.87
CA ILE A 55 -12.45 23.72 -1.95
C ILE A 55 -13.27 23.85 -3.22
N ARG A 56 -14.07 22.84 -3.57
CA ARG A 56 -14.89 22.87 -4.79
C ARG A 56 -15.89 24.03 -4.82
N LYS A 57 -16.28 24.57 -3.65
CA LYS A 57 -17.14 25.77 -3.55
C LYS A 57 -16.42 27.06 -3.94
N TYR A 58 -15.09 27.05 -4.04
CA TYR A 58 -14.27 28.24 -4.28
C TYR A 58 -13.37 28.03 -5.52
N PRO A 59 -13.85 28.26 -6.75
CA PRO A 59 -13.11 27.97 -7.99
C PRO A 59 -11.71 28.61 -8.06
N ASN A 60 -11.56 29.84 -7.58
CA ASN A 60 -10.26 30.53 -7.56
C ASN A 60 -9.27 29.84 -6.62
N LYS A 61 -9.72 29.40 -5.44
CA LYS A 61 -8.89 28.64 -4.48
C LYS A 61 -8.63 27.23 -4.96
N PHE A 62 -9.59 26.61 -5.63
CA PHE A 62 -9.39 25.33 -6.30
C PHE A 62 -8.29 25.43 -7.34
N PHE A 63 -8.32 26.46 -8.19
CA PHE A 63 -7.28 26.70 -9.19
C PHE A 63 -5.92 26.98 -8.55
N GLU A 64 -5.85 27.78 -7.48
CA GLU A 64 -4.60 28.03 -6.74
C GLU A 64 -3.98 26.73 -6.18
N TYR A 65 -4.85 25.85 -5.65
CA TYR A 65 -4.44 24.60 -5.01
C TYR A 65 -4.04 23.51 -6.00
N TYR A 66 -4.86 23.27 -7.03
CA TYR A 66 -4.68 22.18 -8.00
C TYR A 66 -4.00 22.61 -9.30
N ARG A 67 -3.83 23.93 -9.53
CA ARG A 67 -3.30 24.51 -10.77
C ARG A 67 -4.12 24.17 -12.02
N MET A 68 -5.40 23.85 -11.82
CA MET A 68 -6.35 23.55 -12.88
C MET A 68 -7.77 23.90 -12.42
N SER A 69 -8.66 24.07 -13.40
CA SER A 69 -10.08 24.29 -13.13
C SER A 69 -10.74 23.02 -12.56
N ILE A 70 -11.90 23.19 -11.92
CA ILE A 70 -12.68 22.05 -11.40
C ILE A 70 -13.06 21.09 -12.54
N THR A 71 -13.48 21.63 -13.70
CA THR A 71 -13.87 20.81 -14.86
C THR A 71 -12.67 20.04 -15.42
N SER A 72 -11.50 20.67 -15.54
CA SER A 72 -10.28 19.99 -15.99
C SER A 72 -9.85 18.89 -15.01
N PHE A 73 -10.02 19.12 -13.70
CA PHE A 73 -9.77 18.08 -12.71
C PHE A 73 -10.74 16.91 -12.87
N ASP A 74 -12.03 17.17 -13.09
CA ASP A 74 -13.06 16.14 -13.28
C ASP A 74 -12.80 15.31 -14.54
N GLU A 75 -12.43 15.95 -15.65
CA GLU A 75 -12.05 15.27 -16.89
C GLU A 75 -10.81 14.38 -16.70
N LEU A 76 -9.79 14.89 -16.00
CA LEU A 76 -8.60 14.12 -15.65
C LEU A 76 -8.94 12.94 -14.74
N LEU A 77 -9.81 13.17 -13.75
CA LEU A 77 -10.25 12.16 -12.80
C LEU A 77 -10.97 11.02 -13.52
N GLU A 78 -11.90 11.31 -14.42
CA GLU A 78 -12.61 10.28 -15.20
C GLU A 78 -11.65 9.50 -16.10
N THR A 79 -10.69 10.18 -16.72
CA THR A 79 -9.66 9.52 -17.54
C THR A 79 -8.78 8.59 -16.71
N MET A 80 -8.42 9.01 -15.49
CA MET A 80 -7.54 8.25 -14.59
C MET A 80 -8.27 7.22 -13.72
N ARG A 81 -9.60 7.32 -13.59
CA ARG A 81 -10.43 6.46 -12.75
C ARG A 81 -10.15 4.96 -12.94
N PRO A 82 -10.06 4.39 -14.17
CA PRO A 82 -9.77 2.96 -14.33
C PRO A 82 -8.38 2.57 -13.84
N HIS A 83 -7.40 3.48 -13.86
CA HIS A 83 -6.03 3.24 -13.41
C HIS A 83 -5.83 3.47 -11.91
N LEU A 84 -6.69 4.30 -11.31
CA LEU A 84 -6.64 4.68 -9.90
C LEU A 84 -7.69 3.95 -9.04
N THR A 85 -8.62 3.22 -9.63
CA THR A 85 -9.56 2.40 -8.85
C THR A 85 -8.85 1.16 -8.32
N LYS A 86 -9.07 0.82 -7.05
CA LYS A 86 -8.59 -0.42 -6.43
C LYS A 86 -9.77 -1.24 -5.97
N GLN A 87 -9.62 -2.56 -6.05
CA GLN A 87 -10.59 -3.49 -5.51
C GLN A 87 -10.68 -3.34 -3.99
N HIS A 88 -11.90 -3.31 -3.48
CA HIS A 88 -12.16 -3.39 -2.06
C HIS A 88 -11.88 -4.82 -1.55
N THR A 89 -11.11 -4.93 -0.48
CA THR A 89 -10.75 -6.22 0.11
C THR A 89 -11.01 -6.19 1.61
N ASN A 90 -11.20 -7.36 2.22
CA ASN A 90 -11.48 -7.47 3.65
C ASN A 90 -10.31 -7.01 4.55
N MET A 91 -9.13 -6.80 3.98
CA MET A 91 -7.91 -6.47 4.75
C MET A 91 -7.76 -4.97 5.00
N ARG A 92 -8.09 -4.14 4.00
CA ARG A 92 -7.98 -2.68 4.09
C ARG A 92 -8.77 -2.01 2.98
N ASN A 93 -9.50 -0.95 3.35
CA ASN A 93 -10.19 -0.09 2.41
C ASN A 93 -9.18 0.70 1.55
N PRO A 94 -9.34 0.70 0.22
CA PRO A 94 -8.51 1.54 -0.63
C PRO A 94 -8.83 3.02 -0.40
N ILE A 95 -7.82 3.87 -0.62
CA ILE A 95 -8.00 5.32 -0.68
C ILE A 95 -8.85 5.65 -1.91
N CYS A 96 -9.83 6.54 -1.76
CA CYS A 96 -10.70 6.99 -2.84
C CYS A 96 -9.91 7.57 -4.02
N VAL A 97 -10.44 7.40 -5.23
CA VAL A 97 -9.77 7.79 -6.49
C VAL A 97 -9.44 9.28 -6.49
N ASP A 98 -10.35 10.10 -5.99
CA ASP A 98 -10.26 11.55 -5.93
C ASP A 98 -9.11 11.97 -4.99
N GLN A 99 -9.04 11.35 -3.81
CA GLN A 99 -7.96 11.56 -2.85
C GLN A 99 -6.60 11.10 -3.40
N ARG A 100 -6.57 9.97 -4.11
CA ARG A 100 -5.34 9.49 -4.76
C ARG A 100 -4.85 10.48 -5.81
N LEU A 101 -5.75 10.99 -6.64
CA LEU A 101 -5.41 11.99 -7.64
C LEU A 101 -4.90 13.26 -6.98
N THR A 102 -5.60 13.76 -5.95
CA THR A 102 -5.20 14.94 -5.18
C THR A 102 -3.79 14.82 -4.60
N ILE A 103 -3.44 13.68 -4.00
CA ILE A 103 -2.10 13.46 -3.44
C ILE A 103 -1.04 13.39 -4.54
N THR A 104 -1.41 12.92 -5.73
CA THR A 104 -0.46 12.73 -6.84
C THR A 104 -0.10 14.05 -7.53
N ILE A 105 -1.07 14.95 -7.70
CA ILE A 105 -0.87 16.20 -8.46
C ILE A 105 -0.50 17.41 -7.61
N ARG A 106 -0.68 17.32 -6.29
CA ARG A 106 -0.39 18.41 -5.35
C ARG A 106 1.11 18.59 -5.10
#